data_AF-A0A081QYH2-F1
#
_entry.id   AF-A0A081QYH2-F1
#
_cell.length_a   1.000
_cell.length_b   1.000
_cell.length_c   1.000
_cell.angle_alpha   90.00
_cell.angle_beta   90.00
_cell.angle_gamma   90.00
#
_symmetry.space_group_name_H-M   'P 1'
#
loop_
_entity.id
_entity.type
_entity.pdbx_description
1 polymer ?
#
loop_
_entity_poly.entity_id
_entity_poly.type
_entity_poly.pdbx_seq_one_letter_code
_entity_poly.pdbx_strand_id
1 'polypeptide(L)' 'MAYSRDFEQGALDYIKEGHSHVEASKVFDVGGRTLFTREKKDVSKDT' A
#
# COMPACT_ATOMS: atom_id res chain seq x y z
N MET A 1 -9.45 -11.16 9.48
CA MET A 1 -9.73 -10.75 8.08
C MET A 1 -8.44 -10.84 7.31
N ALA A 2 -8.30 -11.83 6.43
CA ALA A 2 -7.13 -11.92 5.55
C ALA A 2 -7.38 -10.97 4.38
N TYR A 3 -6.82 -9.77 4.44
CA TYR A 3 -6.74 -8.92 3.25
C TYR A 3 -5.85 -9.65 2.24
N SER A 4 -6.36 -9.86 1.02
CA SER A 4 -5.58 -10.51 -0.03
C SER A 4 -4.29 -9.71 -0.26
N ARG A 5 -3.16 -10.40 -0.43
CA ARG A 5 -1.89 -9.77 -0.77
C ARG A 5 -1.99 -8.94 -2.05
N ASP A 6 -2.90 -9.32 -2.95
CA ASP A 6 -3.19 -8.62 -4.19
C ASP A 6 -3.82 -7.23 -3.94
N PHE A 7 -4.60 -7.11 -2.87
CA PHE A 7 -5.26 -5.86 -2.50
C PHE A 7 -4.30 -4.87 -1.84
N GLU A 8 -3.35 -5.38 -1.06
CA GLU A 8 -2.25 -4.56 -0.52
C GLU A 8 -1.28 -4.11 -1.62
N GLN A 9 -1.03 -4.96 -2.62
CA GLN A 9 -0.21 -4.61 -3.78
C GLN A 9 -0.90 -3.54 -4.63
N GLY A 10 -2.20 -3.70 -4.90
CA GLY A 10 -2.99 -2.71 -5.62
C GLY A 10 -2.98 -1.33 -4.96
N ALA A 11 -2.98 -1.25 -3.63
CA ALA A 11 -2.88 0.02 -2.92
C ALA A 11 -1.51 0.69 -3.05
N LEU A 12 -0.42 -0.09 -3.09
CA LEU A 12 0.94 0.43 -3.33
C LEU A 12 1.13 0.87 -4.78
N ASP A 13 0.62 0.10 -5.73
CA ASP A 13 0.70 0.42 -7.15
C ASP A 13 -0.11 1.69 -7.46
N TYR A 14 -1.27 1.86 -6.82
CA TYR A 14 -2.07 3.09 -6.89
C TYR A 14 -1.28 4.33 -6.41
N ILE A 15 -0.51 4.21 -5.32
CA ILE A 15 0.36 5.28 -4.83
C ILE A 15 1.51 5.53 -5.82
N LYS A 16 2.10 4.48 -6.41
CA LYS A 16 3.17 4.58 -7.42
C LYS A 16 2.68 5.25 -8.72
N GLU A 17 1.40 5.10 -9.06
CA GLU A 17 0.74 5.79 -10.18
C GLU A 17 0.55 7.30 -9.94
N GLY A 18 0.86 7.80 -8.74
CA GLY A 18 0.82 9.22 -8.39
C GLY A 18 -0.36 9.62 -7.49
N HIS A 19 -1.14 8.65 -7.01
CA HIS A 19 -2.23 8.92 -6.07
C HIS A 19 -1.71 9.15 -4.64
N SER A 20 -2.49 9.90 -3.86
CA SER A 20 -2.14 10.17 -2.47
C SER A 20 -2.36 8.93 -1.59
N HIS A 21 -1.51 8.73 -0.57
CA HIS A 21 -1.76 7.77 0.50
C HIS A 21 -3.14 7.92 1.15
N VAL A 22 -3.69 9.13 1.20
CA VAL A 22 -5.03 9.40 1.75
C VAL A 22 -6.12 8.83 0.85
N GLU A 23 -5.96 8.90 -0.47
CA GLU A 23 -6.88 8.31 -1.43
C GLU A 23 -6.78 6.80 -1.42
N ALA A 24 -5.55 6.26 -1.47
CA ALA A 24 -5.30 4.82 -1.40
C ALA A 24 -5.88 4.21 -0.12
N SER A 25 -5.74 4.87 1.03
CA SER A 25 -6.30 4.38 2.30
C SER A 25 -7.82 4.29 2.29
N LYS A 26 -8.50 5.17 1.53
CA LYS A 26 -9.97 5.18 1.40
C LYS A 26 -10.46 4.16 0.37
N VAL A 27 -9.80 4.11 -0.79
CA VAL A 27 -10.17 3.21 -1.89
C VAL A 27 -9.95 1.76 -1.50
N PHE A 28 -8.85 1.49 -0.80
CA PHE A 28 -8.49 0.15 -0.39
C PHE A 28 -8.84 -0.13 1.08
N ASP A 29 -9.47 0.78 1.83
CA ASP A 29 -9.75 0.56 3.27
C ASP A 29 -8.52 0.01 4.04
N VAL A 30 -7.32 0.39 3.62
CA VAL A 30 -6.06 -0.02 4.25
C VAL A 30 -5.64 1.11 5.16
N GLY A 31 -5.43 0.81 6.44
CA GLY A 31 -4.90 1.79 7.37
C GLY A 31 -3.56 2.34 6.90
N GLY A 32 -3.41 3.67 6.86
CA GLY A 32 -2.20 4.33 6.36
C GLY A 32 -0.89 3.85 7.03
N ARG A 33 -0.96 3.41 8.29
CA ARG A 33 0.18 2.80 9.01
C ARG A 33 0.63 1.46 8.39
N THR A 34 -0.32 0.66 7.91
CA THR A 34 -0.07 -0.61 7.22
C THR A 34 0.59 -0.36 5.87
N LEU A 35 0.09 0.63 5.11
CA LEU A 35 0.70 1.07 3.85
C LEU A 35 2.13 1.55 4.05
N PHE A 36 2.36 2.43 5.03
CA PHE A 36 3.68 3.00 5.30
C PHE A 36 4.72 1.95 5.72
N THR A 37 4.28 0.96 6.51
CA THR A 37 5.16 -0.15 6.94
C THR A 37 5.52 -1.06 5.77
N ARG A 38 4.59 -1.25 4.83
CA ARG A 38 4.75 -2.08 3.63
C ARG A 38 5.63 -1.41 2.59
N GLU A 39 5.41 -0.14 2.31
CA GLU A 39 6.23 0.66 1.40
C GLU A 39 7.72 0.57 1.79
N LYS A 40 8.03 0.72 3.08
CA LYS A 40 9.39 0.56 3.61
C LYS A 40 9.95 -0.85 3.45
N LYS A 41 9.10 -1.87 3.55
CA LYS A 41 9.51 -3.28 3.43
C LYS A 41 9.78 -3.64 1.97
N ASP A 42 8.98 -3.13 1.03
CA ASP A 42 9.18 -3.29 -0.42
C ASP A 42 10.52 -2.67 -0.85
N VAL A 43 10.79 -1.43 -0.43
CA VAL A 43 12.06 -0.72 -0.69
C VAL A 43 13.30 -1.47 -0.17
N SER A 44 13.16 -2.27 0.88
CA SER A 44 14.29 -3.05 1.44
C SER A 44 14.60 -4.34 0.69
N LYS A 45 13.77 -4.77 -0.27
CA LYS A 45 14.00 -6.01 -1.05
C LYS A 45 14.81 -5.78 -2.32
N ASP A 46 15.14 -4.53 -2.64
CA ASP A 46 15.98 -4.13 -3.78
C ASP A 46 17.44 -3.82 -3.37
N THR A 47 17.92 -4.36 -2.24
CA THR A 47 19.33 -4.33 -1.81
C THR A 47 19.80 -5.75 -1.50
#